data_AF-A0A519WZ93-F1
#
_entry.id   AF-A0A519WZ93-F1
#
_cell.length_a   1.000
_cell.length_b   1.000
_cell.length_c   1.000
_cell.angle_alpha   90.00
_cell.angle_beta   90.00
_cell.angle_gamma   90.00
#
_symmetry.space_group_name_H-M   'P 1'
#
loop_
_entity.id
_entity.type
_entity.pdbx_description
1 polymer ?
#
loop_
_entity_poly.entity_id
_entity_poly.type
_entity_poly.pdbx_seq_one_letter_code
_entity_poly.pdbx_strand_id
1 'polypeptide(L)'
;MSSSFSSCSIALLFTIILFSSCKKDPVPPPLETQIIIGQGLIELQNDQPYLGRRLIYDIQNLSPGESDSVLFTIDNPKIARVDTEGIVWPEGAGSTFVTATLLNGKATAKCKVVVTDANAYKFRLVLKDKGTSEYSLAQPQQFLSAKAIERRRRQNIAIDAIDLPISAQYLKEIENVGGKIAAKSKWLNTVTVHSDDQFLVEKYKALPFVKDVIKVWQGKKITGSSTAYVDVPQVVTNHTAQTTFDYGTATNNISVNNGQVLHQQGFKGAGIDIAVIDVGFQGLNANNAFKNVNIKGAKSFIYGINNPYSIGYHGVEVTSCMAVNLPGTHVGTAPEANYWLLQTEDESSEFPVEEDYWVSAAEYADSVGVDIINSSLYYATSYSTDYGRYKFEDMDGKTAISSRGANIAASKGILVINCAGNDQSWVGAPADAPGVLAVGSVNYRGETSFFTSWGITVDGRMKPDVMAQGSYSSVIGINGSQKYSAGTSFASPTLCGLIACLWQAYPKLTAAELRDVVRKSADKANKPEVPFGYGIPDMEKAMRLSKDGQR
;
A
#
# COMPACT_ATOMS: atom_id res chain seq x y z
N MET A 1 93.03 2.84 96.93
CA MET A 1 92.39 4.14 97.23
C MET A 1 92.35 4.94 95.95
N SER A 2 91.16 5.42 95.55
CA SER A 2 90.86 6.67 94.79
C SER A 2 91.95 7.26 93.86
N SER A 3 91.69 7.72 92.63
CA SER A 3 90.44 8.17 91.99
C SER A 3 90.80 8.87 90.66
N SER A 4 90.17 8.56 89.54
CA SER A 4 90.59 7.44 88.69
C SER A 4 90.23 7.72 87.23
N PHE A 5 91.24 7.64 86.35
CA PHE A 5 91.30 7.08 84.98
C PHE A 5 90.11 7.33 84.03
N SER A 6 90.24 7.52 82.72
CA SER A 6 91.19 7.10 81.68
C SER A 6 90.60 7.71 80.39
N SER A 7 91.21 7.89 79.23
CA SER A 7 92.51 7.59 78.63
C SER A 7 92.40 8.20 77.21
N CYS A 8 93.29 9.13 76.85
CA CYS A 8 94.29 9.00 75.78
C CYS A 8 93.79 8.50 74.42
N SER A 9 93.87 9.35 73.37
CA SER A 9 94.54 9.01 72.10
C SER A 9 94.62 10.19 71.12
N ILE A 10 95.68 10.13 70.32
CA ILE A 10 96.26 11.11 69.40
C ILE A 10 95.39 11.37 68.15
N ALA A 11 95.29 12.62 67.72
CA ALA A 11 94.58 13.04 66.50
C ALA A 11 95.52 13.03 65.28
N LEU A 12 95.22 12.16 64.30
CA LEU A 12 95.82 12.14 62.96
C LEU A 12 94.73 12.57 61.96
N LEU A 13 94.93 13.69 61.25
CA LEU A 13 94.05 14.15 60.19
C LEU A 13 94.22 13.27 58.94
N PHE A 14 93.18 12.54 58.55
CA PHE A 14 93.06 11.87 57.25
C PHE A 14 91.91 12.48 56.45
N THR A 15 92.23 12.91 55.24
CA THR A 15 91.31 13.41 54.20
C THR A 15 90.43 12.27 53.69
N ILE A 16 89.11 12.40 53.85
CA ILE A 16 88.13 11.48 53.22
C ILE A 16 87.39 12.24 52.11
N ILE A 17 87.64 11.81 50.87
CA ILE A 17 86.89 12.20 49.68
C ILE A 17 85.62 11.34 49.66
N LEU A 18 84.45 11.96 49.89
CA LEU A 18 83.15 11.32 49.73
C LEU A 18 82.82 11.22 48.24
N PHE A 19 82.89 10.02 47.67
CA PHE A 19 82.24 9.71 46.39
C PHE A 19 80.72 9.69 46.60
N SER A 20 80.03 10.73 46.13
CA SER A 20 78.58 10.71 45.96
C SER A 20 78.24 9.77 44.82
N SER A 21 77.80 8.55 45.14
CA SER A 21 77.21 7.65 44.18
C SER A 21 75.82 8.17 43.82
N CYS A 22 75.69 8.89 42.71
CA CYS A 22 74.40 9.19 42.09
C CYS A 22 73.69 7.86 41.78
N LYS A 23 72.73 7.46 42.62
CA LYS A 23 71.69 6.52 42.18
C LYS A 23 70.95 7.23 41.05
N LYS A 24 71.10 6.76 39.81
CA LYS A 24 70.15 7.09 38.75
C LYS A 24 68.80 6.63 39.27
N ASP A 25 67.88 7.57 39.46
CA ASP A 25 66.47 7.24 39.62
C ASP A 25 66.09 6.29 38.47
N PRO A 26 65.34 5.20 38.73
CA PRO A 26 64.89 4.33 37.65
C PRO A 26 64.13 5.20 36.64
N VAL A 27 64.64 5.22 35.40
CA VAL A 27 63.97 5.90 34.29
C VAL A 27 62.56 5.31 34.23
N PRO A 28 61.50 6.12 34.33
CA PRO A 28 60.14 5.61 34.25
C PRO A 28 60.00 4.82 32.94
N PRO A 29 59.31 3.67 32.94
CA PRO A 29 59.10 2.90 31.72
C PRO A 29 58.53 3.82 30.63
N PRO A 30 59.01 3.71 29.37
CA PRO A 30 58.49 4.53 28.29
C PRO A 30 56.97 4.39 28.23
N LEU A 31 56.27 5.52 28.17
CA LEU A 31 54.82 5.54 28.08
C LEU A 31 54.39 4.71 26.87
N GLU A 32 53.45 3.80 27.05
CA GLU A 32 52.95 2.98 25.95
C GLU A 32 52.28 3.87 24.90
N THR A 33 52.52 3.55 23.63
CA THR A 33 51.85 4.20 22.50
C THR A 33 50.34 3.93 22.59
N GLN A 34 49.53 4.97 22.43
CA GLN A 34 48.07 4.87 22.52
C GLN A 34 47.40 5.56 21.34
N ILE A 35 46.25 5.04 20.92
CA ILE A 35 45.28 5.78 20.11
C ILE A 35 44.16 6.18 21.08
N ILE A 36 43.85 7.47 21.15
CA ILE A 36 42.73 8.00 21.93
C ILE A 36 41.68 8.53 20.97
N ILE A 37 40.46 8.03 21.07
CA ILE A 37 39.35 8.53 20.25
C ILE A 37 38.73 9.73 20.97
N GLY A 38 38.67 10.88 20.29
CA GLY A 38 38.17 12.13 20.86
C GLY A 38 36.65 12.16 21.06
N GLN A 39 35.92 11.22 20.44
CA GLN A 39 34.47 11.09 20.53
C GLN A 39 34.04 9.71 21.03
N GLY A 40 33.17 9.68 22.05
CA GLY A 40 32.66 8.42 22.62
C GLY A 40 31.66 7.68 21.72
N LEU A 41 31.06 8.38 20.74
CA LEU A 41 29.99 7.89 19.89
C LEU A 41 30.02 8.62 18.54
N ILE A 42 29.81 7.88 17.45
CA ILE A 42 29.45 8.41 16.14
C ILE A 42 27.97 8.14 15.90
N GLU A 43 27.19 9.19 15.66
CA GLU A 43 25.77 9.10 15.30
C GLU A 43 25.59 9.41 13.80
N LEU A 44 24.92 8.51 13.09
CA LEU A 44 24.61 8.64 11.67
C LEU A 44 23.11 8.41 11.44
N GLN A 45 22.61 8.88 10.31
CA GLN A 45 21.21 8.70 9.89
C GLN A 45 21.17 7.97 8.55
N ASN A 46 20.50 6.82 8.51
CA ASN A 46 20.38 5.99 7.32
C ASN A 46 19.52 6.66 6.23
N ASP A 47 18.58 7.52 6.60
CA ASP A 47 17.80 8.32 5.66
C ASP A 47 18.55 9.54 5.11
N GLN A 48 19.81 9.74 5.53
CA GLN A 48 20.74 10.75 5.00
C GLN A 48 22.09 10.10 4.63
N PRO A 49 22.12 9.14 3.67
CA PRO A 49 23.28 8.28 3.44
C PRO A 49 24.53 8.99 2.90
N TYR A 50 24.36 10.24 2.45
CA TYR A 50 25.42 11.10 1.93
C TYR A 50 26.15 11.92 3.02
N LEU A 51 25.77 11.77 4.30
CA LEU A 51 26.39 12.47 5.43
C LEU A 51 27.26 11.54 6.27
N GLY A 52 28.51 11.34 5.84
CA GLY A 52 29.53 10.65 6.64
C GLY A 52 30.00 11.45 7.86
N ARG A 53 30.68 10.77 8.79
CA ARG A 53 31.34 11.40 9.94
C ARG A 53 32.77 10.89 10.07
N ARG A 54 33.74 11.81 10.15
CA ARG A 54 35.14 11.45 10.38
C ARG A 54 35.34 10.98 11.83
N LEU A 55 36.07 9.89 12.01
CA LEU A 55 36.56 9.45 13.30
C LEU A 55 37.68 10.39 13.77
N ILE A 56 37.46 11.11 14.87
CA ILE A 56 38.49 11.97 15.47
C ILE A 56 39.29 11.13 16.47
N TYR A 57 40.60 11.05 16.27
CA TYR A 57 41.52 10.36 17.14
C TYR A 57 42.86 11.11 17.26
N ASP A 58 43.59 10.83 18.34
CA ASP A 58 44.91 11.34 18.64
C ASP A 58 45.86 10.16 18.95
N ILE A 59 47.10 10.24 18.49
CA ILE A 59 48.12 9.22 18.75
C ILE A 59 49.11 9.79 19.77
N GLN A 60 49.22 9.14 20.93
CA GLN A 60 50.08 9.58 22.02
C GLN A 60 51.24 8.62 22.23
N ASN A 61 52.39 9.15 22.66
CA ASN A 61 53.59 8.39 22.98
C ASN A 61 54.12 7.52 21.80
N LEU A 62 54.02 8.04 20.57
CA LEU A 62 54.63 7.40 19.39
C LEU A 62 56.15 7.62 19.41
N SER A 63 56.95 6.57 19.21
CA SER A 63 58.40 6.71 19.25
C SER A 63 58.94 7.37 17.97
N PRO A 64 60.04 8.14 18.03
CA PRO A 64 60.63 8.75 16.83
C PRO A 64 60.97 7.70 15.76
N GLY A 65 60.44 7.88 14.55
CA GLY A 65 60.64 6.99 13.40
C GLY A 65 59.56 5.92 13.20
N GLU A 66 58.57 5.83 14.08
CA GLU A 66 57.41 4.95 13.90
C GLU A 66 56.33 5.58 13.02
N SER A 67 55.63 4.76 12.25
CA SER A 67 54.51 5.22 11.40
C SER A 67 53.29 5.57 12.26
N ASP A 68 52.67 6.70 11.97
CA ASP A 68 51.40 7.17 12.52
C ASP A 68 50.18 6.70 11.70
N SER A 69 50.40 5.86 10.70
CA SER A 69 49.34 5.40 9.80
C SER A 69 48.37 4.45 10.53
N VAL A 70 47.08 4.68 10.31
CA VAL A 70 45.98 3.94 10.94
C VAL A 70 45.19 3.15 9.93
N LEU A 71 44.91 1.89 10.25
CA LEU A 71 43.92 1.07 9.57
C LEU A 71 42.59 1.18 10.29
N PHE A 72 41.52 1.42 9.54
CA PHE A 72 40.15 1.44 10.06
C PHE A 72 39.39 0.18 9.64
N THR A 73 38.68 -0.43 10.58
CA THR A 73 37.79 -1.56 10.31
C THR A 73 36.43 -1.35 10.98
N ILE A 74 35.37 -1.94 10.41
CA ILE A 74 34.04 -1.99 11.02
C ILE A 74 33.70 -3.42 11.42
N ASP A 75 33.20 -3.60 12.65
CA ASP A 75 32.80 -4.91 13.18
C ASP A 75 31.58 -5.50 12.44
N ASN A 76 30.59 -4.67 12.07
CA ASN A 76 29.41 -5.06 11.29
C ASN A 76 29.18 -4.14 10.08
N PRO A 77 29.59 -4.56 8.87
CA PRO A 77 29.47 -3.77 7.64
C PRO A 77 28.02 -3.58 7.16
N LYS A 78 27.04 -4.31 7.72
CA LYS A 78 25.62 -4.07 7.42
C LYS A 78 25.11 -2.78 8.06
N ILE A 79 25.76 -2.29 9.12
CA ILE A 79 25.31 -1.11 9.87
C ILE A 79 26.04 0.14 9.38
N ALA A 80 27.35 0.05 9.16
CA ALA A 80 28.16 1.15 8.68
C ALA A 80 29.36 0.65 7.89
N ARG A 81 29.97 1.52 7.08
CA ARG A 81 31.29 1.30 6.49
C ARG A 81 32.25 2.41 6.90
N VAL A 82 33.55 2.16 6.82
CA VAL A 82 34.61 3.17 7.04
C VAL A 82 35.55 3.15 5.84
N ASP A 83 35.94 4.32 5.35
CA ASP A 83 36.94 4.44 4.30
C ASP A 83 38.37 4.59 4.86
N THR A 84 39.35 4.67 3.97
CA THR A 84 40.77 4.80 4.32
C THR A 84 41.11 6.10 5.03
N GLU A 85 40.24 7.11 4.95
CA GLU A 85 40.42 8.39 5.64
C GLU A 85 39.71 8.44 7.01
N GLY A 86 39.15 7.31 7.46
CA GLY A 86 38.43 7.21 8.72
C GLY A 86 37.05 7.87 8.69
N ILE A 87 36.47 8.13 7.52
CA ILE A 87 35.09 8.62 7.42
C ILE A 87 34.15 7.42 7.48
N VAL A 88 33.25 7.45 8.47
CA VAL A 88 32.24 6.43 8.70
C VAL A 88 30.94 6.84 8.02
N TRP A 89 30.35 5.92 7.26
CA TRP A 89 29.14 6.11 6.47
C TRP A 89 28.04 5.13 6.92
N PRO A 90 26.76 5.54 6.95
CA PRO A 90 25.68 4.65 7.35
C PRO A 90 25.34 3.65 6.22
N GLU A 91 25.06 2.41 6.60
CA GLU A 91 24.56 1.35 5.71
C GLU A 91 23.21 0.79 6.19
N GLY A 92 22.94 0.88 7.50
CA GLY A 92 21.61 0.66 8.04
C GLY A 92 21.48 0.82 9.54
N ALA A 93 20.23 0.95 10.00
CA ALA A 93 19.94 1.17 11.41
C ALA A 93 20.51 0.07 12.32
N GLY A 94 21.09 0.48 13.43
CA GLY A 94 21.67 -0.41 14.43
C GLY A 94 22.86 0.20 15.14
N SER A 95 23.61 -0.63 15.85
CA SER A 95 24.88 -0.22 16.45
C SER A 95 26.02 -1.18 16.10
N THR A 96 27.17 -0.62 15.78
CA THR A 96 28.42 -1.34 15.46
C THR A 96 29.59 -0.62 16.12
N PHE A 97 30.81 -1.09 15.86
CA PHE A 97 32.04 -0.40 16.29
C PHE A 97 32.95 -0.16 15.09
N VAL A 98 33.56 1.03 15.08
CA VAL A 98 34.74 1.32 14.26
C VAL A 98 35.99 1.14 15.10
N THR A 99 36.96 0.42 14.55
CA THR A 99 38.25 0.17 15.20
C THR A 99 39.33 0.90 14.40
N ALA A 100 40.11 1.73 15.09
CA ALA A 100 41.32 2.35 14.59
C ALA A 100 42.51 1.58 15.15
N THR A 101 43.37 1.03 14.30
CA THR A 101 44.55 0.27 14.68
C THR A 101 45.79 0.85 14.01
N LEU A 102 46.83 1.19 14.77
CA LEU A 102 48.11 1.60 14.19
C LEU A 102 48.65 0.46 13.30
N LEU A 103 49.19 0.77 12.13
CA LEU A 103 49.76 -0.25 11.23
C LEU A 103 50.92 -1.04 11.87
N ASN A 104 51.61 -0.45 12.86
CA ASN A 104 52.65 -1.14 13.63
C ASN A 104 52.08 -2.11 14.70
N GLY A 105 50.75 -2.19 14.85
CA GLY A 105 50.05 -3.09 15.77
C GLY A 105 50.13 -2.70 17.25
N LYS A 106 50.77 -1.58 17.60
CA LYS A 106 51.08 -1.21 19.00
C LYS A 106 49.90 -0.61 19.76
N ALA A 107 48.94 -0.03 19.06
CA ALA A 107 47.78 0.59 19.69
C ALA A 107 46.52 0.38 18.85
N THR A 108 45.40 0.22 19.54
CA THR A 108 44.08 0.14 18.94
C THR A 108 43.07 0.87 19.80
N ALA A 109 42.07 1.46 19.18
CA ALA A 109 40.94 2.07 19.87
C ALA A 109 39.65 1.78 19.13
N LYS A 110 38.54 1.68 19.87
CA LYS A 110 37.20 1.44 19.32
C LYS A 110 36.26 2.58 19.66
N CYS A 111 35.47 3.01 18.68
CA CYS A 111 34.37 3.95 18.86
C CYS A 111 33.06 3.27 18.52
N LYS A 112 32.04 3.47 19.36
CA LYS A 112 30.68 3.00 19.05
C LYS A 112 30.11 3.84 17.90
N VAL A 113 29.49 3.17 16.94
CA VAL A 113 28.73 3.80 15.86
C VAL A 113 27.27 3.42 16.06
N VAL A 114 26.38 4.41 16.11
CA VAL A 114 24.93 4.21 16.13
C VAL A 114 24.36 4.85 14.87
N VAL A 115 23.67 4.04 14.09
CA VAL A 115 22.94 4.49 12.91
C VAL A 115 21.46 4.44 13.24
N THR A 116 20.78 5.57 13.13
CA THR A 116 19.32 5.63 13.26
C THR A 116 18.68 5.66 11.89
N ASP A 117 17.40 5.31 11.81
CA ASP A 117 16.61 5.45 10.59
C ASP A 117 15.24 6.02 10.95
N ALA A 118 14.90 7.14 10.33
CA ALA A 118 13.60 7.78 10.49
C ALA A 118 12.51 7.12 9.63
N ASN A 119 12.88 6.17 8.76
CA ASN A 119 11.95 5.44 7.91
C ASN A 119 11.51 4.11 8.54
N ALA A 120 10.31 3.71 8.18
CA ALA A 120 9.81 2.35 8.29
C ALA A 120 9.68 1.75 6.88
N TYR A 121 9.43 0.45 6.84
CA TYR A 121 9.40 -0.37 5.64
C TYR A 121 8.15 -1.24 5.63
N LYS A 122 7.67 -1.60 4.44
CA LYS A 122 6.75 -2.73 4.29
C LYS A 122 7.30 -3.73 3.30
N PHE A 123 7.26 -5.00 3.69
CA PHE A 123 7.73 -6.12 2.90
C PHE A 123 6.58 -7.05 2.56
N ARG A 124 6.33 -7.28 1.28
CA ARG A 124 5.41 -8.31 0.77
C ARG A 124 6.13 -9.63 0.74
N LEU A 125 5.73 -10.55 1.60
CA LEU A 125 6.17 -11.94 1.60
C LEU A 125 5.26 -12.70 0.63
N VAL A 126 5.86 -13.31 -0.40
CA VAL A 126 5.18 -14.26 -1.27
C VAL A 126 5.35 -15.63 -0.65
N LEU A 127 4.25 -16.30 -0.32
CA LEU A 127 4.25 -17.63 0.29
C LEU A 127 4.22 -18.72 -0.79
N LYS A 128 4.82 -19.87 -0.49
CA LYS A 128 4.76 -21.06 -1.36
C LYS A 128 3.36 -21.65 -1.43
N ASP A 129 2.65 -21.61 -0.31
CA ASP A 129 1.28 -22.06 -0.11
C ASP A 129 0.66 -21.34 1.11
N LYS A 130 -0.54 -21.75 1.54
CA LYS A 130 -1.26 -21.13 2.67
C LYS A 130 -1.07 -21.84 4.00
N GLY A 131 -0.29 -22.91 4.05
CA GLY A 131 -0.24 -23.85 5.15
C GLY A 131 -1.57 -24.57 5.35
N THR A 132 -1.71 -25.22 6.50
CA THR A 132 -2.97 -25.87 6.89
C THR A 132 -3.95 -24.83 7.44
N SER A 133 -5.12 -24.73 6.82
CA SER A 133 -6.21 -23.88 7.29
C SER A 133 -6.95 -24.52 8.45
N GLU A 134 -7.38 -23.71 9.42
CA GLU A 134 -8.28 -24.16 10.51
C GLU A 134 -9.74 -24.29 10.06
N TYR A 135 -10.04 -23.86 8.83
CA TYR A 135 -11.37 -23.86 8.24
C TYR A 135 -11.51 -24.98 7.19
N SER A 136 -12.74 -25.40 6.95
CA SER A 136 -13.07 -26.46 5.99
C SER A 136 -14.01 -25.97 4.89
N LEU A 137 -13.78 -26.43 3.66
CA LEU A 137 -14.68 -26.18 2.51
C LEU A 137 -16.09 -26.76 2.72
N ALA A 138 -16.26 -27.73 3.63
CA ALA A 138 -17.56 -28.26 4.02
C ALA A 138 -18.37 -27.29 4.90
N GLN A 139 -17.73 -26.26 5.46
CA GLN A 139 -18.36 -25.26 6.35
C GLN A 139 -18.04 -23.83 5.90
N PRO A 140 -18.40 -23.45 4.65
CA PRO A 140 -18.07 -22.15 4.09
C PRO A 140 -18.60 -20.95 4.89
N GLN A 141 -19.70 -21.13 5.63
CA GLN A 141 -20.30 -20.13 6.49
C GLN A 141 -19.38 -19.62 7.61
N GLN A 142 -18.27 -20.32 7.90
CA GLN A 142 -17.29 -19.87 8.89
C GLN A 142 -16.35 -18.77 8.35
N PHE A 143 -16.23 -18.62 7.03
CA PHE A 143 -15.31 -17.66 6.40
C PHE A 143 -15.91 -16.89 5.21
N LEU A 144 -17.18 -17.13 4.87
CA LEU A 144 -17.95 -16.39 3.87
C LEU A 144 -19.34 -16.05 4.42
N SER A 145 -19.86 -14.88 4.09
CA SER A 145 -21.23 -14.49 4.43
C SER A 145 -22.26 -15.34 3.68
N ALA A 146 -23.49 -15.39 4.20
CA ALA A 146 -24.60 -16.04 3.50
C ALA A 146 -24.82 -15.45 2.08
N LYS A 147 -24.65 -14.14 1.91
CA LYS A 147 -24.77 -13.48 0.60
C LYS A 147 -23.63 -13.89 -0.35
N ALA A 148 -22.41 -14.03 0.15
CA ALA A 148 -21.27 -14.50 -0.66
C ALA A 148 -21.45 -15.94 -1.16
N ILE A 149 -22.01 -16.81 -0.32
CA ILE A 149 -22.36 -18.20 -0.68
C ILE A 149 -23.49 -18.21 -1.71
N GLU A 150 -24.54 -17.42 -1.50
CA GLU A 150 -25.68 -17.34 -2.42
C GLU A 150 -25.27 -16.78 -3.80
N ARG A 151 -24.43 -15.74 -3.84
CA ARG A 151 -23.90 -15.17 -5.09
C ARG A 151 -23.17 -16.24 -5.91
N ARG A 152 -22.32 -17.04 -5.26
CA ARG A 152 -21.59 -18.15 -5.90
C ARG A 152 -22.57 -19.23 -6.38
N ARG A 153 -23.53 -19.65 -5.55
CA ARG A 153 -24.55 -20.64 -5.90
C ARG A 153 -25.37 -20.23 -7.12
N ARG A 154 -25.86 -18.98 -7.17
CA ARG A 154 -26.65 -18.43 -8.27
C ARG A 154 -25.90 -18.45 -9.61
N GLN A 155 -24.58 -18.30 -9.57
CA GLN A 155 -23.72 -18.27 -10.76
C GLN A 155 -23.01 -19.60 -11.03
N ASN A 156 -23.36 -20.67 -10.30
CA ASN A 156 -22.73 -21.98 -10.40
C ASN A 156 -21.19 -21.94 -10.22
N ILE A 157 -20.73 -21.15 -9.24
CA ILE A 157 -19.31 -20.98 -8.91
C ILE A 157 -19.00 -21.81 -7.66
N ALA A 158 -17.96 -22.65 -7.73
CA ALA A 158 -17.52 -23.45 -6.61
C ALA A 158 -16.83 -22.61 -5.52
N ILE A 159 -17.00 -23.03 -4.26
CA ILE A 159 -16.13 -22.60 -3.15
C ILE A 159 -14.97 -23.58 -3.11
N ASP A 160 -13.75 -23.07 -3.12
CA ASP A 160 -12.54 -23.87 -3.33
C ASP A 160 -11.41 -23.47 -2.37
N ALA A 161 -10.26 -24.14 -2.50
CA ALA A 161 -9.12 -23.92 -1.64
C ALA A 161 -8.57 -22.49 -1.70
N ILE A 162 -8.87 -21.69 -2.74
CA ILE A 162 -8.48 -20.27 -2.82
C ILE A 162 -9.24 -19.45 -1.78
N ASP A 163 -10.45 -19.87 -1.38
CA ASP A 163 -11.29 -19.17 -0.41
C ASP A 163 -10.84 -19.36 1.06
N LEU A 164 -10.02 -20.40 1.34
CA LEU A 164 -9.50 -20.68 2.67
C LEU A 164 -8.45 -19.66 3.11
N PRO A 165 -8.45 -19.18 4.36
CA PRO A 165 -7.47 -18.23 4.85
C PRO A 165 -6.08 -18.86 5.00
N ILE A 166 -5.06 -17.99 5.02
CA ILE A 166 -3.68 -18.34 5.37
C ILE A 166 -3.64 -18.87 6.82
N SER A 167 -2.83 -19.91 7.03
CA SER A 167 -2.65 -20.58 8.31
C SER A 167 -2.28 -19.60 9.43
N ALA A 168 -2.99 -19.69 10.56
CA ALA A 168 -2.68 -18.91 11.76
C ALA A 168 -1.25 -19.17 12.25
N GLN A 169 -0.72 -20.39 12.07
CA GLN A 169 0.66 -20.72 12.40
C GLN A 169 1.65 -19.92 11.54
N TYR A 170 1.46 -19.85 10.22
CA TYR A 170 2.33 -19.08 9.34
C TYR A 170 2.33 -17.59 9.72
N LEU A 171 1.16 -17.03 10.00
CA LEU A 171 1.05 -15.63 10.43
C LEU A 171 1.82 -15.39 11.74
N LYS A 172 1.70 -16.30 12.72
CA LYS A 172 2.43 -16.23 13.99
C LYS A 172 3.95 -16.35 13.79
N GLU A 173 4.42 -17.25 12.93
CA GLU A 173 5.84 -17.41 12.63
C GLU A 173 6.43 -16.18 11.94
N ILE A 174 5.67 -15.55 11.03
CA ILE A 174 6.04 -14.28 10.40
C ILE A 174 6.16 -13.17 11.47
N GLU A 175 5.17 -13.03 12.36
CA GLU A 175 5.22 -12.01 13.42
C GLU A 175 6.35 -12.24 14.43
N ASN A 176 6.71 -13.51 14.71
CA ASN A 176 7.83 -13.85 15.58
C ASN A 176 9.19 -13.42 15.01
N VAL A 177 9.34 -13.32 13.69
CA VAL A 177 10.55 -12.75 13.07
C VAL A 177 10.66 -11.25 13.38
N GLY A 178 9.54 -10.56 13.48
CA GLY A 178 9.43 -9.14 13.79
C GLY A 178 8.39 -8.43 12.93
N GLY A 179 8.14 -7.16 13.24
CA GLY A 179 7.18 -6.32 12.53
C GLY A 179 5.71 -6.60 12.88
N LYS A 180 4.80 -6.03 12.09
CA LYS A 180 3.34 -6.16 12.23
C LYS A 180 2.71 -6.44 10.88
N ILE A 181 1.80 -7.40 10.82
CA ILE A 181 1.08 -7.69 9.58
C ILE A 181 0.23 -6.47 9.20
N ALA A 182 0.50 -5.93 8.01
CA ALA A 182 -0.17 -4.79 7.42
C ALA A 182 -1.28 -5.20 6.45
N ALA A 183 -1.07 -6.28 5.68
CA ALA A 183 -2.06 -6.83 4.76
C ALA A 183 -1.86 -8.34 4.60
N LYS A 184 -2.89 -9.03 4.13
CA LYS A 184 -2.84 -10.45 3.80
C LYS A 184 -3.76 -10.74 2.63
N SER A 185 -3.31 -11.56 1.69
CA SER A 185 -4.13 -12.06 0.58
C SER A 185 -4.12 -13.58 0.57
N LYS A 186 -5.28 -14.17 0.84
CA LYS A 186 -5.49 -15.61 0.68
C LYS A 186 -5.66 -16.03 -0.78
N TRP A 187 -5.96 -15.07 -1.66
CA TRP A 187 -6.04 -15.27 -3.10
C TRP A 187 -4.66 -15.35 -3.75
N LEU A 188 -3.72 -14.52 -3.32
CA LEU A 188 -2.39 -14.41 -3.91
C LEU A 188 -1.28 -15.07 -3.10
N ASN A 189 -1.63 -15.66 -1.94
CA ASN A 189 -0.68 -16.22 -0.97
C ASN A 189 0.38 -15.20 -0.57
N THR A 190 -0.04 -14.00 -0.19
CA THR A 190 0.87 -12.93 0.24
C THR A 190 0.55 -12.44 1.64
N VAL A 191 1.59 -12.03 2.36
CA VAL A 191 1.48 -11.32 3.65
C VAL A 191 2.40 -10.11 3.58
N THR A 192 1.86 -8.92 3.78
CA THR A 192 2.66 -7.70 3.85
C THR A 192 2.91 -7.34 5.30
N VAL A 193 4.16 -7.12 5.67
CA VAL A 193 4.59 -6.84 7.04
C VAL A 193 5.22 -5.45 7.10
N HIS A 194 4.74 -4.62 8.03
CA HIS A 194 5.33 -3.34 8.40
C HIS A 194 6.44 -3.55 9.44
N SER A 195 7.58 -2.89 9.26
CA SER A 195 8.76 -3.02 10.13
C SER A 195 9.59 -1.74 10.16
N ASP A 196 10.17 -1.42 11.32
CA ASP A 196 11.20 -0.38 11.48
C ASP A 196 12.62 -0.89 11.17
N ASP A 197 12.79 -2.20 11.01
CA ASP A 197 14.05 -2.87 10.70
C ASP A 197 14.06 -3.33 9.23
N GLN A 198 14.93 -2.70 8.42
CA GLN A 198 15.11 -3.03 7.01
C GLN A 198 15.76 -4.39 6.78
N PHE A 199 16.44 -4.94 7.77
CA PHE A 199 17.22 -6.18 7.64
C PHE A 199 16.41 -7.45 7.92
N LEU A 200 15.11 -7.32 8.23
CA LEU A 200 14.24 -8.50 8.41
C LEU A 200 14.04 -9.31 7.13
N VAL A 201 14.32 -8.74 5.94
CA VAL A 201 14.19 -9.43 4.64
C VAL A 201 14.86 -10.81 4.65
N GLU A 202 16.10 -10.90 5.13
CA GLU A 202 16.85 -12.16 5.13
C GLU A 202 16.30 -13.16 6.16
N LYS A 203 15.74 -12.68 7.27
CA LYS A 203 15.09 -13.53 8.26
C LYS A 203 13.77 -14.08 7.75
N TYR A 204 12.97 -13.28 7.03
CA TYR A 204 11.75 -13.76 6.39
C TYR A 204 12.05 -14.77 5.29
N LYS A 205 13.08 -14.55 4.46
CA LYS A 205 13.51 -15.52 3.44
C LYS A 205 13.96 -16.86 4.02
N ALA A 206 14.42 -16.88 5.27
CA ALA A 206 14.82 -18.10 5.97
C ALA A 206 13.62 -18.96 6.43
N LEU A 207 12.40 -18.41 6.45
CA LEU A 207 11.20 -19.19 6.76
C LEU A 207 10.92 -20.20 5.63
N PRO A 208 10.69 -21.49 5.94
CA PRO A 208 10.65 -22.55 4.92
C PRO A 208 9.49 -22.41 3.93
N PHE A 209 8.42 -21.71 4.31
CA PHE A 209 7.22 -21.49 3.49
C PHE A 209 7.23 -20.15 2.74
N VAL A 210 8.23 -19.29 2.95
CA VAL A 210 8.38 -18.04 2.20
C VAL A 210 9.12 -18.33 0.89
N LYS A 211 8.54 -17.89 -0.23
CA LYS A 211 9.10 -17.99 -1.58
C LYS A 211 9.96 -16.79 -1.92
N ASP A 212 9.47 -15.58 -1.62
CA ASP A 212 10.14 -14.33 -1.95
C ASP A 212 9.73 -13.22 -0.97
N VAL A 213 10.54 -12.16 -0.89
CA VAL A 213 10.30 -11.00 -0.03
C VAL A 213 10.63 -9.73 -0.80
N ILE A 214 9.61 -8.91 -1.05
CA ILE A 214 9.70 -7.72 -1.89
C ILE A 214 9.44 -6.48 -1.02
N LYS A 215 10.32 -5.48 -1.07
CA LYS A 215 10.05 -4.18 -0.45
C LYS A 215 9.01 -3.44 -1.28
N VAL A 216 7.85 -3.16 -0.70
CA VAL A 216 6.70 -2.54 -1.39
C VAL A 216 6.36 -1.14 -0.86
N TRP A 217 7.03 -0.71 0.21
CA TRP A 217 6.88 0.64 0.76
C TRP A 217 8.10 1.02 1.60
N GLN A 218 8.44 2.30 1.56
CA GLN A 218 9.40 2.93 2.47
C GLN A 218 8.94 4.37 2.70
N GLY A 219 8.79 4.76 3.96
CA GLY A 219 8.35 6.10 4.32
C GLY A 219 8.64 6.42 5.76
N LYS A 220 8.33 7.64 6.21
CA LYS A 220 8.61 8.06 7.59
C LYS A 220 7.87 7.19 8.60
N LYS A 221 8.51 6.91 9.73
CA LYS A 221 7.89 6.20 10.86
C LYS A 221 6.65 6.94 11.31
N ILE A 222 5.55 6.20 11.45
CA ILE A 222 4.31 6.76 11.97
C ILE A 222 4.44 6.83 13.49
N THR A 223 4.72 8.02 14.02
CA THR A 223 4.80 8.27 15.46
C THR A 223 3.44 8.75 15.97
N GLY A 224 2.53 7.81 16.25
CA GLY A 224 1.21 8.14 16.78
C GLY A 224 0.32 6.91 16.92
N SER A 225 -0.46 6.85 17.99
CA SER A 225 -1.50 5.83 18.14
C SER A 225 -2.74 6.29 17.37
N SER A 226 -3.06 5.62 16.27
CA SER A 226 -4.36 5.79 15.62
C SER A 226 -5.45 5.20 16.52
N THR A 227 -6.49 5.97 16.86
CA THR A 227 -7.64 5.44 17.58
C THR A 227 -8.28 4.31 16.78
N ALA A 228 -8.73 3.25 17.46
CA ALA A 228 -9.49 2.20 16.80
C ALA A 228 -10.79 2.79 16.23
N TYR A 229 -11.09 2.48 14.97
CA TYR A 229 -12.36 2.82 14.36
C TYR A 229 -13.33 1.64 14.55
N VAL A 230 -14.56 1.96 14.97
CA VAL A 230 -15.64 0.99 15.04
C VAL A 230 -16.62 1.34 13.93
N ASP A 231 -16.83 0.40 13.01
CA ASP A 231 -17.75 0.57 11.91
C ASP A 231 -19.19 0.72 12.42
N VAL A 232 -19.92 1.67 11.83
CA VAL A 232 -21.31 1.95 12.16
C VAL A 232 -22.10 1.98 10.86
N PRO A 233 -22.74 0.85 10.47
CA PRO A 233 -23.55 0.79 9.26
C PRO A 233 -24.70 1.80 9.29
N GLN A 234 -24.93 2.46 8.16
CA GLN A 234 -26.06 3.36 7.94
C GLN A 234 -27.15 2.61 7.18
N VAL A 235 -28.13 2.05 7.91
CA VAL A 235 -29.23 1.32 7.30
C VAL A 235 -30.37 2.28 6.94
N VAL A 236 -30.62 2.44 5.64
CA VAL A 236 -31.71 3.27 5.12
C VAL A 236 -32.58 2.41 4.20
N THR A 237 -33.90 2.51 4.36
CA THR A 237 -34.85 1.99 3.37
C THR A 237 -35.36 3.16 2.55
N ASN A 238 -34.80 3.36 1.35
CA ASN A 238 -35.14 4.50 0.49
C ASN A 238 -35.78 4.05 -0.82
N HIS A 239 -36.75 3.12 -0.74
CA HIS A 239 -37.50 2.68 -1.91
C HIS A 239 -38.60 3.70 -2.23
N THR A 240 -38.36 4.48 -3.28
CA THR A 240 -39.33 5.47 -3.73
C THR A 240 -40.09 4.92 -4.94
N ALA A 241 -41.43 4.98 -4.91
CA ALA A 241 -42.27 4.64 -6.07
C ALA A 241 -42.22 5.69 -7.19
N GLN A 242 -41.30 6.68 -7.11
CA GLN A 242 -41.16 7.74 -8.10
C GLN A 242 -40.73 7.17 -9.45
N THR A 243 -41.51 7.47 -10.50
CA THR A 243 -41.27 7.10 -11.90
C THR A 243 -40.77 8.28 -12.74
N THR A 244 -40.98 9.51 -12.27
CA THR A 244 -40.43 10.74 -12.85
C THR A 244 -39.28 11.22 -11.99
N PHE A 245 -38.11 11.37 -12.59
CA PHE A 245 -36.91 11.81 -11.89
C PHE A 245 -36.47 13.19 -12.33
N ASP A 246 -36.32 14.06 -11.35
CA ASP A 246 -35.53 15.27 -11.50
C ASP A 246 -34.12 14.97 -10.96
N TYR A 247 -33.20 14.67 -11.89
CA TYR A 247 -31.81 14.34 -11.55
C TYR A 247 -31.00 15.57 -11.13
N GLY A 248 -31.57 16.78 -11.25
CA GLY A 248 -30.86 18.03 -11.07
C GLY A 248 -29.61 18.10 -11.94
N THR A 249 -28.47 18.48 -11.35
CA THR A 249 -27.22 18.65 -12.09
C THR A 249 -26.61 17.33 -12.59
N ALA A 250 -27.07 16.18 -12.09
CA ALA A 250 -26.60 14.86 -12.52
C ALA A 250 -27.29 14.33 -13.78
N THR A 251 -28.17 15.10 -14.43
CA THR A 251 -28.93 14.68 -15.62
C THR A 251 -28.04 14.05 -16.69
N ASN A 252 -26.91 14.70 -17.02
CA ASN A 252 -26.03 14.20 -18.07
C ASN A 252 -25.30 12.90 -17.67
N ASN A 253 -24.93 12.76 -16.39
CA ASN A 253 -24.29 11.53 -15.89
C ASN A 253 -25.15 10.30 -16.25
N ILE A 254 -26.47 10.45 -16.31
CA ILE A 254 -27.42 9.37 -16.59
C ILE A 254 -27.74 9.26 -18.08
N SER A 255 -27.94 10.40 -18.76
CA SER A 255 -28.50 10.42 -20.12
C SER A 255 -27.54 9.95 -21.20
N VAL A 256 -26.22 10.13 -21.03
CA VAL A 256 -25.20 9.71 -22.01
C VAL A 256 -25.30 8.21 -22.32
N ASN A 257 -25.61 7.39 -21.32
CA ASN A 257 -25.76 5.94 -21.47
C ASN A 257 -27.24 5.49 -21.56
N ASN A 258 -28.17 6.42 -21.79
CA ASN A 258 -29.61 6.18 -21.81
C ASN A 258 -30.14 5.57 -20.50
N GLY A 259 -29.54 5.91 -19.34
CA GLY A 259 -29.82 5.27 -18.05
C GLY A 259 -31.23 5.53 -17.50
N GLN A 260 -31.88 6.61 -17.93
CA GLN A 260 -33.24 6.98 -17.51
C GLN A 260 -34.27 5.88 -17.75
N VAL A 261 -34.08 5.02 -18.75
CA VAL A 261 -35.02 3.93 -19.09
C VAL A 261 -35.11 2.86 -17.99
N LEU A 262 -34.03 2.67 -17.22
CA LEU A 262 -33.99 1.77 -16.07
C LEU A 262 -34.77 2.38 -14.90
N HIS A 263 -34.47 3.65 -14.60
CA HIS A 263 -35.14 4.39 -13.53
C HIS A 263 -36.65 4.53 -13.76
N GLN A 264 -37.08 4.80 -15.00
CA GLN A 264 -38.50 4.86 -15.40
C GLN A 264 -39.24 3.53 -15.18
N GLN A 265 -38.52 2.40 -15.23
CA GLN A 265 -39.05 1.07 -14.92
C GLN A 265 -38.90 0.69 -13.43
N GLY A 266 -38.42 1.61 -12.58
CA GLY A 266 -38.28 1.41 -11.14
C GLY A 266 -36.99 0.70 -10.72
N PHE A 267 -36.05 0.45 -11.63
CA PHE A 267 -34.75 -0.14 -11.31
C PHE A 267 -33.76 0.93 -10.92
N LYS A 268 -33.35 0.94 -9.64
CA LYS A 268 -32.57 2.00 -8.97
C LYS A 268 -31.40 1.43 -8.15
N GLY A 269 -31.07 0.15 -8.36
CA GLY A 269 -29.98 -0.56 -7.70
C GLY A 269 -30.39 -1.36 -6.46
N ALA A 270 -31.68 -1.40 -6.11
CA ALA A 270 -32.16 -2.06 -4.91
C ALA A 270 -31.72 -3.54 -4.83
N GLY A 271 -31.16 -3.94 -3.69
CA GLY A 271 -30.69 -5.30 -3.41
C GLY A 271 -29.30 -5.64 -3.97
N ILE A 272 -28.69 -4.74 -4.75
CA ILE A 272 -27.32 -4.89 -5.23
C ILE A 272 -26.35 -4.30 -4.21
N ASP A 273 -25.33 -5.07 -3.84
CA ASP A 273 -24.25 -4.60 -2.97
C ASP A 273 -23.07 -4.15 -3.85
N ILE A 274 -22.65 -2.89 -3.72
CA ILE A 274 -21.54 -2.27 -4.44
C ILE A 274 -20.42 -1.93 -3.44
N ALA A 275 -19.21 -2.45 -3.66
CA ALA A 275 -18.03 -1.98 -2.98
C ALA A 275 -17.40 -0.82 -3.77
N VAL A 276 -17.15 0.29 -3.09
CA VAL A 276 -16.39 1.43 -3.61
C VAL A 276 -14.99 1.33 -3.03
N ILE A 277 -14.00 1.01 -3.88
CA ILE A 277 -12.59 0.96 -3.51
C ILE A 277 -11.92 2.26 -3.97
N ASP A 278 -11.50 3.09 -3.02
CA ASP A 278 -11.03 4.45 -3.28
C ASP A 278 -9.98 4.93 -2.24
N VAL A 279 -9.51 6.18 -2.38
CA VAL A 279 -8.49 6.80 -1.51
C VAL A 279 -8.99 7.15 -0.11
N GLY A 280 -10.31 7.16 0.10
CA GLY A 280 -10.93 7.54 1.36
C GLY A 280 -12.30 8.20 1.18
N PHE A 281 -12.99 8.40 2.29
CA PHE A 281 -14.37 8.86 2.33
C PHE A 281 -14.55 10.01 3.32
N GLN A 282 -13.61 10.95 3.34
CA GLN A 282 -13.51 12.01 4.34
C GLN A 282 -14.86 12.67 4.65
N GLY A 283 -15.32 12.53 5.89
CA GLY A 283 -16.55 13.16 6.38
C GLY A 283 -17.86 12.71 5.72
N LEU A 284 -17.85 11.67 4.88
CA LEU A 284 -19.05 11.20 4.16
C LEU A 284 -20.19 10.84 5.13
N ASN A 285 -19.86 10.18 6.23
CA ASN A 285 -20.82 9.79 7.27
C ASN A 285 -21.48 10.97 8.02
N ALA A 286 -20.91 12.18 7.94
CA ALA A 286 -21.49 13.39 8.50
C ALA A 286 -22.11 14.32 7.43
N ASN A 287 -21.98 13.96 6.16
CA ASN A 287 -22.44 14.79 5.05
C ASN A 287 -23.93 14.55 4.79
N ASN A 288 -24.74 15.61 4.95
CA ASN A 288 -26.19 15.56 4.80
C ASN A 288 -26.68 15.07 3.44
N ALA A 289 -25.87 15.19 2.37
CA ALA A 289 -26.25 14.67 1.06
C ALA A 289 -26.30 13.13 1.01
N PHE A 290 -25.58 12.46 1.91
CA PHE A 290 -25.48 11.01 1.99
C PHE A 290 -26.38 10.39 3.07
N LYS A 291 -27.17 11.20 3.80
CA LYS A 291 -28.03 10.72 4.90
C LYS A 291 -29.04 9.62 4.50
N ASN A 292 -29.39 9.57 3.21
CA ASN A 292 -30.36 8.64 2.63
C ASN A 292 -29.71 7.46 1.90
N VAL A 293 -28.38 7.29 2.01
CA VAL A 293 -27.63 6.23 1.34
C VAL A 293 -27.56 5.00 2.25
N ASN A 294 -27.75 3.80 1.71
CA ASN A 294 -27.57 2.59 2.52
C ASN A 294 -26.08 2.18 2.55
N ILE A 295 -25.39 2.40 3.66
CA ILE A 295 -23.97 2.05 3.84
C ILE A 295 -23.89 0.83 4.76
N LYS A 296 -23.55 -0.34 4.21
CA LYS A 296 -23.53 -1.59 4.97
C LYS A 296 -22.24 -1.80 5.76
N GLY A 297 -21.19 -1.07 5.43
CA GLY A 297 -19.99 -0.98 6.23
C GLY A 297 -18.92 -0.12 5.57
N ALA A 298 -17.98 0.36 6.38
CA ALA A 298 -16.82 1.09 5.92
C ALA A 298 -15.55 0.59 6.60
N LYS A 299 -14.47 0.48 5.83
CA LYS A 299 -13.20 -0.04 6.35
C LYS A 299 -12.01 0.56 5.64
N SER A 300 -10.99 0.94 6.41
CA SER A 300 -9.67 1.23 5.86
C SER A 300 -8.79 -0.02 5.90
N PHE A 301 -8.04 -0.24 4.82
CA PHE A 301 -7.05 -1.31 4.70
C PHE A 301 -5.63 -0.78 4.87
N ILE A 302 -5.46 0.54 5.02
CA ILE A 302 -4.15 1.16 5.13
C ILE A 302 -3.61 0.97 6.54
N TYR A 303 -2.42 0.39 6.65
CA TYR A 303 -1.78 0.21 7.94
C TYR A 303 -1.52 1.56 8.62
N GLY A 304 -2.06 1.74 9.82
CA GLY A 304 -1.93 2.97 10.62
C GLY A 304 -3.09 3.96 10.44
N ILE A 305 -4.01 3.73 9.50
CA ILE A 305 -5.23 4.53 9.33
C ILE A 305 -6.42 3.61 9.54
N ASN A 306 -7.11 3.77 10.67
CA ASN A 306 -8.25 2.89 10.99
C ASN A 306 -9.58 3.43 10.48
N ASN A 307 -9.75 4.76 10.44
CA ASN A 307 -11.02 5.40 10.11
C ASN A 307 -11.07 5.78 8.62
N PRO A 308 -11.90 5.11 7.79
CA PRO A 308 -12.03 5.42 6.36
C PRO A 308 -12.64 6.79 6.07
N TYR A 309 -13.25 7.44 7.08
CA TYR A 309 -13.82 8.78 6.97
C TYR A 309 -12.86 9.90 7.42
N SER A 310 -11.60 9.58 7.73
CA SER A 310 -10.64 10.56 8.26
C SER A 310 -9.89 11.37 7.20
N ILE A 311 -9.60 10.77 6.04
CA ILE A 311 -8.83 11.38 4.94
C ILE A 311 -9.42 10.96 3.59
N GLY A 312 -8.96 11.60 2.51
CA GLY A 312 -9.35 11.29 1.14
C GLY A 312 -10.73 11.81 0.76
N TYR A 313 -10.80 12.83 -0.09
CA TYR A 313 -12.08 13.38 -0.55
C TYR A 313 -12.62 12.70 -1.81
N HIS A 314 -11.76 12.08 -2.62
CA HIS A 314 -12.12 11.56 -3.94
C HIS A 314 -13.20 10.47 -3.88
N GLY A 315 -13.13 9.55 -2.91
CA GLY A 315 -14.15 8.52 -2.73
C GLY A 315 -15.54 9.07 -2.35
N VAL A 316 -15.61 10.27 -1.78
CA VAL A 316 -16.90 10.97 -1.55
C VAL A 316 -17.54 11.38 -2.88
N GLU A 317 -16.75 12.00 -3.75
CA GLU A 317 -17.22 12.43 -5.07
C GLU A 317 -17.59 11.21 -5.93
N VAL A 318 -16.77 10.16 -5.93
CA VAL A 318 -17.03 8.89 -6.63
C VAL A 318 -18.32 8.22 -6.14
N THR A 319 -18.51 8.13 -4.82
CA THR A 319 -19.73 7.55 -4.24
C THR A 319 -20.96 8.37 -4.63
N SER A 320 -20.84 9.70 -4.73
CA SER A 320 -21.95 10.57 -5.11
C SER A 320 -22.52 10.29 -6.50
N CYS A 321 -21.67 9.90 -7.46
CA CYS A 321 -22.09 9.54 -8.82
C CYS A 321 -23.14 8.42 -8.85
N MET A 322 -23.17 7.55 -7.83
CA MET A 322 -24.08 6.42 -7.73
C MET A 322 -25.15 6.63 -6.65
N ALA A 323 -24.76 7.07 -5.46
CA ALA A 323 -25.53 6.83 -4.25
C ALA A 323 -26.49 7.95 -3.84
N VAL A 324 -26.15 9.20 -4.12
CA VAL A 324 -26.90 10.35 -3.60
C VAL A 324 -28.32 10.37 -4.17
N ASN A 325 -29.32 10.63 -3.33
CA ASN A 325 -30.72 10.67 -3.72
C ASN A 325 -31.39 11.95 -3.21
N LEU A 326 -31.15 13.06 -3.92
CA LEU A 326 -31.74 14.37 -3.67
C LEU A 326 -32.44 14.88 -4.94
N PRO A 327 -33.70 14.48 -5.19
CA PRO A 327 -34.46 14.96 -6.36
C PRO A 327 -34.47 16.49 -6.48
N GLY A 328 -34.31 17.00 -7.71
CA GLY A 328 -34.18 18.43 -8.00
C GLY A 328 -32.82 19.05 -7.70
N THR A 329 -31.92 18.27 -7.11
CA THR A 329 -30.59 18.71 -6.68
C THR A 329 -29.53 17.85 -7.35
N HIS A 330 -29.43 16.58 -6.94
CA HIS A 330 -28.50 15.60 -7.47
C HIS A 330 -29.02 14.20 -7.18
N VAL A 331 -29.16 13.36 -8.20
CA VAL A 331 -29.52 11.95 -8.05
C VAL A 331 -28.49 11.11 -8.80
N GLY A 332 -27.83 10.21 -8.10
CA GLY A 332 -26.84 9.28 -8.66
C GLY A 332 -27.50 8.18 -9.48
N THR A 333 -26.67 7.33 -10.09
CA THR A 333 -27.12 6.28 -11.03
C THR A 333 -27.67 5.02 -10.37
N ALA A 334 -27.49 4.81 -9.05
CA ALA A 334 -28.04 3.69 -8.29
C ALA A 334 -28.40 4.11 -6.85
N PRO A 335 -29.37 5.03 -6.67
CA PRO A 335 -29.66 5.65 -5.37
C PRO A 335 -30.25 4.70 -4.33
N GLU A 336 -30.68 3.51 -4.73
CA GLU A 336 -31.26 2.49 -3.84
C GLU A 336 -30.35 1.26 -3.63
N ALA A 337 -29.12 1.28 -4.15
CA ALA A 337 -28.12 0.24 -3.92
C ALA A 337 -27.55 0.29 -2.49
N ASN A 338 -26.87 -0.80 -2.11
CA ASN A 338 -26.15 -0.90 -0.85
C ASN A 338 -24.66 -0.66 -1.08
N TYR A 339 -24.01 0.15 -0.23
CA TYR A 339 -22.63 0.55 -0.41
C TYR A 339 -21.71 0.01 0.68
N TRP A 340 -20.54 -0.45 0.27
CA TRP A 340 -19.41 -0.80 1.14
C TRP A 340 -18.23 0.12 0.80
N LEU A 341 -17.78 0.93 1.75
CA LEU A 341 -16.78 1.97 1.52
C LEU A 341 -15.39 1.47 1.96
N LEU A 342 -14.52 1.15 1.02
CA LEU A 342 -13.26 0.45 1.27
C LEU A 342 -12.08 1.34 0.88
N GLN A 343 -11.34 1.84 1.86
CA GLN A 343 -10.19 2.73 1.64
C GLN A 343 -8.90 1.91 1.43
N THR A 344 -8.16 2.19 0.35
CA THR A 344 -6.92 1.46 0.02
C THR A 344 -5.70 2.35 -0.28
N GLU A 345 -5.90 3.62 -0.63
CA GLU A 345 -4.79 4.54 -0.99
C GLU A 345 -4.47 5.56 0.08
N ASP A 346 -3.18 5.86 0.21
CA ASP A 346 -2.72 7.05 0.91
C ASP A 346 -2.64 8.21 -0.09
N GLU A 347 -3.46 9.25 0.08
CA GLU A 347 -3.49 10.40 -0.84
C GLU A 347 -2.13 11.14 -0.93
N SER A 348 -1.24 10.96 0.05
CA SER A 348 0.04 11.67 0.12
C SER A 348 1.19 11.01 -0.65
N SER A 349 1.01 9.77 -1.12
CA SER A 349 2.04 9.03 -1.84
C SER A 349 1.47 7.83 -2.57
N GLU A 350 2.06 7.44 -3.70
CA GLU A 350 1.70 6.22 -4.41
C GLU A 350 2.82 5.18 -4.27
N PHE A 351 2.52 3.99 -3.74
CA PHE A 351 3.47 2.90 -3.53
C PHE A 351 2.89 1.51 -3.87
N PRO A 352 3.72 0.54 -4.30
CA PRO A 352 3.25 -0.82 -4.63
C PRO A 352 2.46 -1.56 -3.55
N VAL A 353 2.53 -1.12 -2.28
CA VAL A 353 1.73 -1.68 -1.19
C VAL A 353 0.22 -1.41 -1.32
N GLU A 354 -0.16 -0.36 -2.04
CA GLU A 354 -1.57 -0.02 -2.29
C GLU A 354 -2.30 -1.14 -3.01
N GLU A 355 -1.62 -1.82 -3.93
CA GLU A 355 -2.17 -3.01 -4.57
C GLU A 355 -2.41 -4.17 -3.60
N ASP A 356 -1.60 -4.33 -2.53
CA ASP A 356 -1.90 -5.31 -1.48
C ASP A 356 -3.19 -4.96 -0.73
N TYR A 357 -3.39 -3.67 -0.47
CA TYR A 357 -4.60 -3.15 0.16
C TYR A 357 -5.81 -3.30 -0.76
N TRP A 358 -5.65 -3.02 -2.06
CA TRP A 358 -6.68 -3.24 -3.08
C TRP A 358 -7.13 -4.69 -3.11
N VAL A 359 -6.20 -5.65 -3.17
CA VAL A 359 -6.52 -7.07 -3.15
C VAL A 359 -7.18 -7.49 -1.83
N SER A 360 -6.69 -6.96 -0.69
CA SER A 360 -7.29 -7.22 0.61
C SER A 360 -8.74 -6.68 0.70
N ALA A 361 -9.01 -5.53 0.09
CA ALA A 361 -10.33 -4.94 0.00
C ALA A 361 -11.26 -5.75 -0.92
N ALA A 362 -10.76 -6.23 -2.07
CA ALA A 362 -11.51 -7.11 -2.97
C ALA A 362 -11.85 -8.46 -2.31
N GLU A 363 -10.93 -9.05 -1.54
CA GLU A 363 -11.18 -10.25 -0.73
C GLU A 363 -12.23 -10.01 0.36
N TYR A 364 -12.19 -8.84 0.99
CA TYR A 364 -13.20 -8.46 1.97
C TYR A 364 -14.57 -8.28 1.32
N ALA A 365 -14.64 -7.58 0.18
CA ALA A 365 -15.86 -7.42 -0.61
C ALA A 365 -16.46 -8.77 -1.01
N ASP A 366 -15.62 -9.72 -1.44
CA ASP A 366 -16.04 -11.11 -1.66
C ASP A 366 -16.64 -11.73 -0.41
N SER A 367 -15.94 -11.65 0.72
CA SER A 367 -16.35 -12.28 1.97
C SER A 367 -17.68 -11.78 2.52
N VAL A 368 -17.99 -10.49 2.35
CA VAL A 368 -19.25 -9.89 2.79
C VAL A 368 -20.38 -10.10 1.78
N GLY A 369 -20.06 -10.52 0.55
CA GLY A 369 -21.03 -10.89 -0.47
C GLY A 369 -21.40 -9.77 -1.43
N VAL A 370 -20.49 -8.82 -1.68
CA VAL A 370 -20.67 -7.77 -2.69
C VAL A 370 -20.94 -8.37 -4.07
N ASP A 371 -21.80 -7.72 -4.85
CA ASP A 371 -22.13 -8.09 -6.23
C ASP A 371 -21.20 -7.37 -7.23
N ILE A 372 -20.94 -6.07 -7.02
CA ILE A 372 -20.13 -5.22 -7.91
C ILE A 372 -19.00 -4.53 -7.13
N ILE A 373 -17.78 -4.52 -7.66
CA ILE A 373 -16.72 -3.62 -7.21
C ILE A 373 -16.61 -2.48 -8.22
N ASN A 374 -16.76 -1.23 -7.75
CA ASN A 374 -16.27 -0.06 -8.47
C ASN A 374 -14.93 0.37 -7.85
N SER A 375 -13.88 0.43 -8.65
CA SER A 375 -12.64 1.07 -8.24
C SER A 375 -12.28 2.19 -9.20
N SER A 376 -12.16 3.39 -8.64
CA SER A 376 -11.82 4.61 -9.37
C SER A 376 -10.32 4.94 -9.23
N LEU A 377 -9.52 3.89 -9.06
CA LEU A 377 -8.06 3.91 -8.88
C LEU A 377 -7.41 3.11 -10.00
N TYR A 378 -6.18 3.46 -10.36
CA TYR A 378 -5.40 2.70 -11.31
C TYR A 378 -3.91 2.83 -11.01
N TYR A 379 -3.17 1.77 -11.31
CA TYR A 379 -1.72 1.70 -11.12
C TYR A 379 -1.03 1.53 -12.46
N ALA A 380 -0.08 2.42 -12.73
CA ALA A 380 0.61 2.49 -14.01
C ALA A 380 2.06 2.94 -13.78
N THR A 381 2.42 4.14 -14.24
CA THR A 381 3.79 4.65 -14.22
C THR A 381 4.15 5.47 -12.98
N SER A 382 3.19 5.81 -12.13
CA SER A 382 3.30 7.01 -11.26
C SER A 382 3.72 6.77 -9.81
N TYR A 383 4.34 5.63 -9.49
CA TYR A 383 4.84 5.40 -8.12
C TYR A 383 5.88 6.43 -7.67
N SER A 384 5.82 6.73 -6.37
CA SER A 384 6.71 7.66 -5.65
C SER A 384 8.18 7.18 -5.60
N THR A 385 8.40 5.91 -5.96
CA THR A 385 9.73 5.32 -6.12
C THR A 385 9.89 4.75 -7.52
N ASP A 386 11.12 4.76 -8.04
CA ASP A 386 11.44 4.15 -9.33
C ASP A 386 11.25 2.63 -9.32
N TYR A 387 11.46 1.98 -8.17
CA TYR A 387 11.15 0.56 -8.02
C TYR A 387 9.64 0.38 -7.88
N GLY A 388 9.05 -0.41 -8.77
CA GLY A 388 7.63 -0.75 -8.77
C GLY A 388 6.81 -0.16 -9.91
N ARG A 389 7.31 0.84 -10.64
CA ARG A 389 6.62 1.41 -11.81
C ARG A 389 6.40 0.36 -12.88
N TYR A 390 5.15 0.25 -13.33
CA TYR A 390 4.81 -0.65 -14.43
C TYR A 390 5.24 -0.07 -15.77
N LYS A 391 5.60 -0.97 -16.67
CA LYS A 391 5.75 -0.71 -18.09
C LYS A 391 4.51 -1.19 -18.83
N PHE A 392 4.39 -0.80 -20.08
CA PHE A 392 3.30 -1.28 -20.93
C PHE A 392 3.26 -2.82 -21.00
N GLU A 393 4.43 -3.47 -21.02
CA GLU A 393 4.53 -4.94 -21.08
C GLU A 393 3.97 -5.64 -19.83
N ASP A 394 3.85 -4.92 -18.72
CA ASP A 394 3.26 -5.44 -17.48
C ASP A 394 1.72 -5.34 -17.48
N MET A 395 1.11 -4.59 -18.42
CA MET A 395 -0.34 -4.45 -18.58
C MET A 395 -0.94 -5.61 -19.39
N ASP A 396 -0.61 -6.83 -18.97
CA ASP A 396 -1.04 -8.10 -19.56
C ASP A 396 -2.25 -8.72 -18.82
N GLY A 397 -2.76 -8.05 -17.79
CA GLY A 397 -3.83 -8.52 -16.93
C GLY A 397 -3.40 -9.59 -15.92
N LYS A 398 -2.11 -9.91 -15.81
CA LYS A 398 -1.58 -11.04 -15.01
C LYS A 398 -0.37 -10.67 -14.16
N THR A 399 0.37 -9.62 -14.51
CA THR A 399 1.59 -9.20 -13.82
C THR A 399 1.27 -8.37 -12.59
N ALA A 400 0.48 -7.31 -12.76
CA ALA A 400 0.12 -6.42 -11.65
C ALA A 400 -0.69 -7.13 -10.56
N ILE A 401 -0.43 -6.76 -9.30
CA ILE A 401 -1.00 -7.44 -8.13
C ILE A 401 -2.51 -7.20 -8.06
N SER A 402 -2.93 -5.96 -8.29
CA SER A 402 -4.34 -5.59 -8.40
C SER A 402 -5.04 -6.36 -9.52
N SER A 403 -4.44 -6.51 -10.71
CA SER A 403 -5.02 -7.28 -11.84
C SER A 403 -5.21 -8.75 -11.51
N ARG A 404 -4.23 -9.36 -10.82
CA ARG A 404 -4.34 -10.75 -10.33
C ARG A 404 -5.50 -10.91 -9.35
N GLY A 405 -5.64 -9.99 -8.39
CA GLY A 405 -6.77 -10.00 -7.46
C GLY A 405 -8.12 -9.77 -8.15
N ALA A 406 -8.17 -8.86 -9.12
CA ALA A 406 -9.37 -8.54 -9.87
C ALA A 406 -9.86 -9.72 -10.72
N ASN A 407 -8.93 -10.49 -11.32
CA ASN A 407 -9.27 -11.73 -12.01
C ASN A 407 -9.91 -12.76 -11.07
N ILE A 408 -9.40 -12.88 -9.84
CA ILE A 408 -9.97 -13.80 -8.86
C ILE A 408 -11.34 -13.30 -8.41
N ALA A 409 -11.51 -12.01 -8.11
CA ALA A 409 -12.81 -11.41 -7.81
C ALA A 409 -13.85 -11.69 -8.91
N ALA A 410 -13.46 -11.50 -10.17
CA ALA A 410 -14.29 -11.83 -11.33
C ALA A 410 -14.65 -13.33 -11.37
N SER A 411 -13.70 -14.23 -11.11
CA SER A 411 -13.97 -15.68 -11.04
C SER A 411 -14.86 -16.08 -9.86
N LYS A 412 -14.96 -15.25 -8.81
CA LYS A 412 -15.88 -15.45 -7.67
C LYS A 412 -17.26 -14.81 -7.91
N GLY A 413 -17.55 -14.39 -9.14
CA GLY A 413 -18.85 -13.90 -9.58
C GLY A 413 -19.12 -12.45 -9.21
N ILE A 414 -18.08 -11.66 -8.96
CA ILE A 414 -18.18 -10.23 -8.71
C ILE A 414 -17.95 -9.52 -10.05
N LEU A 415 -18.82 -8.58 -10.41
CA LEU A 415 -18.53 -7.71 -11.54
C LEU A 415 -17.55 -6.62 -11.09
N VAL A 416 -16.33 -6.64 -11.59
CA VAL A 416 -15.33 -5.60 -11.31
C VAL A 416 -15.38 -4.55 -12.42
N ILE A 417 -15.65 -3.31 -12.04
CA ILE A 417 -15.70 -2.14 -12.90
C ILE A 417 -14.60 -1.20 -12.45
N ASN A 418 -13.70 -0.82 -13.35
CA ASN A 418 -12.54 0.01 -13.03
C ASN A 418 -12.44 1.19 -13.99
N CYS A 419 -11.98 2.34 -13.50
CA CYS A 419 -11.62 3.45 -14.38
C CYS A 419 -10.44 3.04 -15.29
N ALA A 420 -10.39 3.55 -16.51
CA ALA A 420 -9.35 3.19 -17.47
C ALA A 420 -7.97 3.78 -17.10
N GLY A 421 -7.94 4.92 -16.43
CA GLY A 421 -6.74 5.75 -16.24
C GLY A 421 -6.89 7.13 -16.90
N ASN A 422 -6.00 8.06 -16.56
CA ASN A 422 -6.02 9.45 -17.06
C ASN A 422 -4.70 9.86 -17.74
N ASP A 423 -3.94 8.89 -18.26
CA ASP A 423 -2.57 9.10 -18.73
C ASP A 423 -2.45 9.27 -20.26
N GLN A 424 -3.57 9.24 -21.00
CA GLN A 424 -3.57 9.37 -22.48
C GLN A 424 -2.70 8.33 -23.20
N SER A 425 -2.45 7.22 -22.53
CA SER A 425 -1.65 6.10 -23.00
C SER A 425 -2.44 4.84 -22.71
N TRP A 426 -1.80 3.77 -22.27
CA TRP A 426 -2.42 2.49 -21.94
C TRP A 426 -3.25 2.53 -20.66
N VAL A 427 -4.18 1.59 -20.53
CA VAL A 427 -5.01 1.45 -19.31
C VAL A 427 -4.17 0.92 -18.15
N GLY A 428 -4.39 1.46 -16.95
CA GLY A 428 -3.69 1.01 -15.74
C GLY A 428 -4.31 -0.26 -15.13
N ALA A 429 -3.55 -0.93 -14.27
CA ALA A 429 -4.04 -2.03 -13.47
C ALA A 429 -5.04 -1.53 -12.40
N PRO A 430 -6.14 -2.26 -12.10
CA PRO A 430 -6.52 -3.55 -12.63
C PRO A 430 -7.41 -3.50 -13.89
N ALA A 431 -7.58 -2.34 -14.53
CA ALA A 431 -8.44 -2.19 -15.72
C ALA A 431 -7.95 -3.02 -16.93
N ASP A 432 -6.65 -3.31 -16.98
CA ASP A 432 -6.01 -4.20 -17.94
C ASP A 432 -6.43 -5.67 -17.82
N ALA A 433 -7.06 -6.09 -16.72
CA ALA A 433 -7.42 -7.49 -16.48
C ALA A 433 -8.61 -7.96 -17.37
N PRO A 434 -8.61 -9.23 -17.82
CA PRO A 434 -9.65 -9.75 -18.72
C PRO A 434 -11.02 -9.86 -18.07
N GLY A 435 -11.07 -10.09 -16.76
CA GLY A 435 -12.31 -10.15 -15.99
C GLY A 435 -12.98 -8.80 -15.74
N VAL A 436 -12.22 -7.70 -15.86
CA VAL A 436 -12.63 -6.35 -15.46
C VAL A 436 -13.29 -5.61 -16.61
N LEU A 437 -14.38 -4.89 -16.32
CA LEU A 437 -14.97 -3.92 -17.24
C LEU A 437 -14.26 -2.58 -17.07
N ALA A 438 -13.34 -2.25 -17.97
CA ALA A 438 -12.63 -0.98 -17.96
C ALA A 438 -13.50 0.13 -18.57
N VAL A 439 -13.62 1.26 -17.88
CA VAL A 439 -14.49 2.37 -18.27
C VAL A 439 -13.65 3.61 -18.59
N GLY A 440 -13.69 4.00 -19.86
CA GLY A 440 -13.12 5.26 -20.33
C GLY A 440 -14.11 6.42 -20.20
N SER A 441 -13.63 7.62 -20.54
CA SER A 441 -14.37 8.86 -20.32
C SER A 441 -14.75 9.55 -21.63
N VAL A 442 -16.02 9.97 -21.71
CA VAL A 442 -16.55 10.92 -22.69
C VAL A 442 -17.14 12.16 -21.99
N ASN A 443 -17.41 13.20 -22.75
CA ASN A 443 -18.23 14.33 -22.33
C ASN A 443 -19.74 14.08 -22.59
N TYR A 444 -20.59 15.04 -22.23
CA TYR A 444 -22.05 14.92 -22.42
C TYR A 444 -22.51 14.82 -23.89
N ARG A 445 -21.63 15.11 -24.86
CA ARG A 445 -21.89 14.98 -26.31
C ARG A 445 -21.44 13.63 -26.86
N GLY A 446 -20.86 12.76 -26.02
CA GLY A 446 -20.26 11.50 -26.44
C GLY A 446 -18.87 11.64 -27.08
N GLU A 447 -18.25 12.82 -27.00
CA GLU A 447 -16.88 13.03 -27.49
C GLU A 447 -15.88 12.54 -26.42
N THR A 448 -14.78 11.93 -26.85
CA THR A 448 -13.75 11.41 -25.94
C THR A 448 -13.12 12.51 -25.11
N SER A 449 -12.99 12.24 -23.82
CA SER A 449 -12.22 13.08 -22.91
C SER A 449 -10.74 12.98 -23.24
N PHE A 450 -10.06 14.12 -23.42
CA PHE A 450 -8.67 14.15 -23.86
C PHE A 450 -7.72 13.38 -22.94
N PHE A 451 -8.06 13.25 -21.66
CA PHE A 451 -7.23 12.60 -20.64
C PHE A 451 -7.39 11.07 -20.55
N THR A 452 -8.46 10.48 -21.10
CA THR A 452 -8.79 9.07 -20.83
C THR A 452 -7.62 8.15 -21.21
N SER A 453 -7.35 7.07 -20.49
CA SER A 453 -6.42 6.04 -21.00
C SER A 453 -7.13 5.09 -21.96
N TRP A 454 -6.39 4.49 -22.88
CA TRP A 454 -6.88 3.58 -23.93
C TRP A 454 -5.78 2.67 -24.49
N GLY A 455 -6.16 1.58 -25.16
CA GLY A 455 -5.22 0.81 -25.95
C GLY A 455 -5.53 -0.68 -25.98
N ILE A 456 -4.77 -1.36 -26.82
CA ILE A 456 -4.77 -2.81 -26.87
C ILE A 456 -3.82 -3.31 -25.77
N THR A 457 -4.30 -4.17 -24.87
CA THR A 457 -3.43 -4.82 -23.86
C THR A 457 -2.38 -5.68 -24.54
N VAL A 458 -1.33 -6.08 -23.80
CA VAL A 458 -0.23 -6.91 -24.31
C VAL A 458 -0.71 -8.19 -24.99
N ASP A 459 -1.81 -8.77 -24.50
CA ASP A 459 -2.43 -9.98 -25.03
C ASP A 459 -3.56 -9.71 -26.05
N GLY A 460 -3.67 -8.49 -26.59
CA GLY A 460 -4.52 -8.17 -27.73
C GLY A 460 -5.96 -7.75 -27.41
N ARG A 461 -6.32 -7.51 -26.14
CA ARG A 461 -7.69 -7.13 -25.76
C ARG A 461 -7.88 -5.63 -25.89
N MET A 462 -9.02 -5.22 -26.45
CA MET A 462 -9.40 -3.81 -26.52
C MET A 462 -9.75 -3.26 -25.13
N LYS A 463 -9.09 -2.18 -24.72
CA LYS A 463 -9.37 -1.42 -23.50
C LYS A 463 -9.39 0.10 -23.79
N PRO A 464 -10.17 0.91 -23.06
CA PRO A 464 -11.25 0.50 -22.17
C PRO A 464 -12.27 -0.37 -22.88
N ASP A 465 -13.08 -1.11 -22.12
CA ASP A 465 -14.17 -1.88 -22.71
C ASP A 465 -15.24 -0.93 -23.24
N VAL A 466 -15.62 0.07 -22.45
CA VAL A 466 -16.78 0.92 -22.74
C VAL A 466 -16.57 2.34 -22.23
N MET A 467 -17.45 3.25 -22.65
CA MET A 467 -17.40 4.68 -22.34
C MET A 467 -18.61 5.15 -21.52
N ALA A 468 -18.37 6.06 -20.60
CA ALA A 468 -19.40 6.79 -19.87
C ALA A 468 -18.97 8.24 -19.60
N GLN A 469 -19.89 9.07 -19.11
CA GLN A 469 -19.55 10.46 -18.84
C GLN A 469 -18.56 10.57 -17.68
N GLY A 470 -17.34 11.01 -17.99
CA GLY A 470 -16.34 11.37 -16.99
C GLY A 470 -15.81 12.79 -17.15
N SER A 471 -16.14 13.50 -18.23
CA SER A 471 -15.88 14.93 -18.37
C SER A 471 -17.07 15.75 -17.89
N TYR A 472 -16.80 16.73 -17.03
CA TYR A 472 -17.82 17.61 -16.46
C TYR A 472 -18.95 16.82 -15.79
N SER A 473 -18.59 15.76 -15.06
CA SER A 473 -19.52 14.94 -14.31
C SER A 473 -19.96 15.70 -13.07
N SER A 474 -21.27 15.76 -12.80
CA SER A 474 -21.78 16.33 -11.55
C SER A 474 -21.44 15.39 -10.41
N VAL A 475 -20.97 15.94 -9.29
CA VAL A 475 -20.63 15.22 -8.05
C VAL A 475 -21.01 16.05 -6.83
N ILE A 476 -21.04 15.41 -5.66
CA ILE A 476 -21.16 16.06 -4.35
C ILE A 476 -19.82 16.01 -3.63
N GLY A 477 -19.30 17.18 -3.25
CA GLY A 477 -18.07 17.31 -2.47
C GLY A 477 -18.26 17.03 -0.97
N ILE A 478 -17.16 17.03 -0.22
CA ILE A 478 -17.11 16.72 1.22
C ILE A 478 -17.98 17.63 2.10
N ASN A 479 -18.22 18.86 1.67
CA ASN A 479 -19.09 19.85 2.34
C ASN A 479 -20.58 19.72 1.97
N GLY A 480 -20.94 18.74 1.13
CA GLY A 480 -22.29 18.54 0.62
C GLY A 480 -22.67 19.46 -0.55
N SER A 481 -21.75 20.29 -1.05
CA SER A 481 -22.00 21.16 -2.21
C SER A 481 -21.84 20.42 -3.52
N GLN A 482 -22.67 20.78 -4.50
CA GLN A 482 -22.54 20.32 -5.86
C GLN A 482 -21.33 20.97 -6.54
N LYS A 483 -20.62 20.18 -7.36
CA LYS A 483 -19.56 20.66 -8.24
C LYS A 483 -19.47 19.76 -9.48
N TYR A 484 -18.71 20.20 -10.47
CA TYR A 484 -18.33 19.38 -11.60
C TYR A 484 -16.88 18.93 -11.45
N SER A 485 -16.62 17.67 -11.75
CA SER A 485 -15.28 17.09 -11.76
C SER A 485 -15.01 16.42 -13.12
N ALA A 486 -13.75 16.06 -13.36
CA ALA A 486 -13.35 15.38 -14.59
C ALA A 486 -12.36 14.25 -14.29
N GLY A 487 -12.56 13.09 -14.93
CA GLY A 487 -11.72 11.91 -14.76
C GLY A 487 -12.46 10.63 -15.18
N THR A 488 -11.71 9.61 -15.59
CA THR A 488 -12.28 8.25 -15.76
C THR A 488 -12.80 7.69 -14.43
N SER A 489 -12.29 8.22 -13.30
CA SER A 489 -12.77 7.97 -11.94
C SER A 489 -14.23 8.37 -11.70
N PHE A 490 -14.82 9.24 -12.53
CA PHE A 490 -16.25 9.57 -12.49
C PHE A 490 -17.06 8.82 -13.56
N ALA A 491 -16.45 8.45 -14.69
CA ALA A 491 -17.10 7.61 -15.69
C ALA A 491 -17.40 6.19 -15.14
N SER A 492 -16.44 5.60 -14.44
CA SER A 492 -16.58 4.26 -13.83
C SER A 492 -17.79 4.15 -12.88
N PRO A 493 -17.93 4.99 -11.83
CA PRO A 493 -19.05 4.89 -10.90
C PRO A 493 -20.38 5.24 -11.57
N THR A 494 -20.39 6.23 -12.48
CA THR A 494 -21.58 6.57 -13.26
C THR A 494 -22.13 5.33 -13.99
N LEU A 495 -21.30 4.62 -14.76
CA LEU A 495 -21.74 3.40 -15.43
C LEU A 495 -22.03 2.26 -14.46
N CYS A 496 -21.24 2.13 -13.38
CA CYS A 496 -21.43 1.10 -12.35
C CYS A 496 -22.84 1.14 -11.76
N GLY A 497 -23.35 2.33 -11.40
CA GLY A 497 -24.71 2.42 -10.86
C GLY A 497 -25.78 2.01 -11.89
N LEU A 498 -25.63 2.42 -13.16
CA LEU A 498 -26.57 1.98 -14.21
C LEU A 498 -26.53 0.46 -14.42
N ILE A 499 -25.35 -0.16 -14.33
CA ILE A 499 -25.20 -1.61 -14.40
C ILE A 499 -25.81 -2.30 -13.17
N ALA A 500 -25.73 -1.70 -11.98
CA ALA A 500 -26.43 -2.20 -10.80
C ALA A 500 -27.95 -2.21 -11.02
N CYS A 501 -28.51 -1.13 -11.59
CA CYS A 501 -29.92 -1.07 -11.97
C CYS A 501 -30.28 -2.13 -13.02
N LEU A 502 -29.41 -2.36 -14.02
CA LEU A 502 -29.60 -3.43 -15.00
C LEU A 502 -29.57 -4.82 -14.35
N TRP A 503 -28.66 -5.06 -13.40
CA TRP A 503 -28.56 -6.36 -12.72
C TRP A 503 -29.75 -6.62 -11.79
N GLN A 504 -30.27 -5.57 -11.15
CA GLN A 504 -31.53 -5.62 -10.40
C GLN A 504 -32.68 -6.10 -11.30
N ALA A 505 -32.76 -5.58 -12.54
CA ALA A 505 -33.80 -5.95 -13.50
C ALA A 505 -33.66 -7.40 -14.02
N TYR A 506 -32.43 -7.89 -14.12
CA TYR A 506 -32.11 -9.19 -14.71
C TYR A 506 -31.24 -10.04 -13.77
N PRO A 507 -31.75 -10.42 -12.59
CA PRO A 507 -30.94 -11.00 -11.51
C PRO A 507 -30.41 -12.41 -11.80
N LYS A 508 -30.87 -13.06 -12.88
CA LYS A 508 -30.38 -14.38 -13.31
C LYS A 508 -29.08 -14.31 -14.11
N LEU A 509 -28.70 -13.14 -14.63
CA LEU A 509 -27.44 -12.98 -15.33
C LEU A 509 -26.28 -13.18 -14.36
N THR A 510 -25.25 -13.90 -14.81
CA THR A 510 -23.94 -13.92 -14.18
C THR A 510 -23.22 -12.58 -14.39
N ALA A 511 -22.20 -12.30 -13.57
CA ALA A 511 -21.37 -11.11 -13.73
C ALA A 511 -20.70 -11.05 -15.12
N ALA A 512 -20.28 -12.20 -15.65
CA ALA A 512 -19.66 -12.30 -16.98
C ALA A 512 -20.68 -12.01 -18.10
N GLU A 513 -21.88 -12.57 -18.04
CA GLU A 513 -22.94 -12.29 -19.02
C GLU A 513 -23.37 -10.82 -18.97
N LEU A 514 -23.48 -10.24 -17.77
CA LEU A 514 -23.82 -8.83 -17.60
C LEU A 514 -22.77 -7.92 -18.24
N ARG A 515 -21.48 -8.19 -18.01
CA ARG A 515 -20.37 -7.47 -18.67
C ARG A 515 -20.47 -7.56 -20.19
N ASP A 516 -20.76 -8.74 -20.72
CA ASP A 516 -20.84 -8.97 -22.16
C ASP A 516 -22.09 -8.30 -22.78
N VAL A 517 -23.22 -8.27 -22.06
CA VAL A 517 -24.42 -7.51 -22.45
C VAL A 517 -24.08 -6.03 -22.58
N VAL A 518 -23.38 -5.45 -21.61
CA VAL A 518 -22.98 -4.04 -21.63
C VAL A 518 -22.06 -3.72 -22.80
N ARG A 519 -21.07 -4.58 -23.09
CA ARG A 519 -20.20 -4.42 -24.27
C ARG A 519 -20.98 -4.52 -25.58
N LYS A 520 -21.92 -5.47 -25.68
CA LYS A 520 -22.77 -5.66 -26.88
C LYS A 520 -23.79 -4.54 -27.07
N SER A 521 -24.21 -3.89 -25.98
CA SER A 521 -25.15 -2.77 -26.05
C SER A 521 -24.50 -1.45 -26.48
N ALA A 522 -23.17 -1.39 -26.54
CA ALA A 522 -22.47 -0.20 -26.98
C ALA A 522 -22.58 0.07 -28.50
N ASP A 523 -22.41 1.33 -28.89
CA ASP A 523 -22.59 1.84 -30.25
C ASP A 523 -21.51 1.39 -31.24
N LYS A 524 -20.36 0.92 -30.75
CA LYS A 524 -19.26 0.36 -31.56
C LYS A 524 -19.04 -1.13 -31.32
N ALA A 525 -20.04 -1.83 -30.77
CA ALA A 525 -19.92 -3.24 -30.39
C ALA A 525 -19.43 -4.17 -31.52
N ASN A 526 -19.84 -3.91 -32.76
CA ASN A 526 -19.46 -4.70 -33.94
C ASN A 526 -18.08 -4.35 -34.51
N LYS A 527 -17.53 -3.19 -34.15
CA LYS A 527 -16.23 -2.70 -34.61
C LYS A 527 -15.60 -1.82 -33.52
N PRO A 528 -15.07 -2.43 -32.44
CA PRO A 528 -14.41 -1.67 -31.39
C PRO A 528 -13.24 -0.84 -31.94
N GLU A 529 -13.04 0.36 -31.42
CA GLU A 529 -12.01 1.28 -31.90
C GLU A 529 -11.35 2.07 -30.77
N VAL A 530 -10.08 2.40 -30.92
CA VAL A 530 -9.37 3.28 -29.97
C VAL A 530 -9.75 4.74 -30.24
N PRO A 531 -10.00 5.57 -29.21
CA PRO A 531 -9.92 5.23 -27.79
C PRO A 531 -11.23 4.67 -27.19
N PHE A 532 -12.32 4.59 -27.97
CA PHE A 532 -13.69 4.27 -27.52
C PHE A 532 -13.95 2.85 -26.99
N GLY A 533 -13.08 1.89 -27.27
CA GLY A 533 -13.37 0.49 -27.01
C GLY A 533 -14.59 0.02 -27.78
N TYR A 534 -15.53 -0.64 -27.11
CA TYR A 534 -16.83 -1.01 -27.66
C TYR A 534 -17.79 0.18 -27.80
N GLY A 535 -17.42 1.36 -27.30
CA GLY A 535 -18.18 2.60 -27.42
C GLY A 535 -19.03 2.92 -26.18
N ILE A 536 -20.07 3.73 -26.35
CA ILE A 536 -20.99 4.17 -25.29
C ILE A 536 -22.14 3.16 -25.17
N PRO A 537 -22.27 2.41 -24.05
CA PRO A 537 -23.39 1.50 -23.82
C PRO A 537 -24.72 2.23 -23.78
N ASP A 538 -25.72 1.68 -24.47
CA ASP A 538 -27.12 2.10 -24.36
C ASP A 538 -27.88 1.12 -23.44
N MET A 539 -28.47 1.63 -22.36
CA MET A 539 -29.16 0.80 -21.37
C MET A 539 -30.46 0.18 -21.91
N GLU A 540 -31.18 0.81 -22.85
CA GLU A 540 -32.37 0.21 -23.46
C GLU A 540 -32.00 -1.00 -24.33
N LYS A 541 -30.94 -0.88 -25.13
CA LYS A 541 -30.36 -2.00 -25.89
C LYS A 541 -29.86 -3.09 -24.95
N ALA A 542 -29.21 -2.73 -23.83
CA ALA A 542 -28.78 -3.69 -22.82
C ALA A 542 -29.96 -4.48 -22.24
N MET A 543 -31.07 -3.80 -21.89
CA MET A 543 -32.29 -4.45 -21.40
C MET A 543 -32.87 -5.45 -22.41
N ARG A 544 -32.87 -5.12 -23.72
CA ARG A 544 -33.34 -6.05 -24.76
C ARG A 544 -32.45 -7.30 -24.84
N LEU A 545 -31.13 -7.11 -24.90
CA LEU A 545 -30.16 -8.21 -24.93
C LEU A 545 -30.26 -9.11 -23.69
N SER A 546 -30.49 -8.54 -22.51
CA SER A 546 -30.68 -9.30 -21.26
C SER A 546 -31.93 -10.18 -21.29
N LYS A 547 -33.04 -9.72 -21.88
CA LYS A 547 -34.27 -10.52 -22.00
C LYS A 547 -34.07 -11.74 -22.89
N ASP A 548 -33.32 -11.59 -23.98
CA ASP A 548 -33.06 -12.67 -24.93
C ASP A 548 -32.13 -13.73 -24.35
N GLY A 549 -31.18 -13.34 -23.50
CA GLY A 549 -30.26 -14.25 -22.80
C GLY A 549 -30.85 -14.95 -21.56
N GLN A 550 -32.05 -14.57 -21.11
CA GLN A 550 -32.77 -15.24 -20.01
C GLN A 550 -33.81 -16.27 -20.48
N ARG A 551 -34.04 -16.38 -21.80
CA ARG A 551 -34.86 -17.43 -22.42
C ARG A 551 -34.03 -18.68 -22.61
#